data_AF-A0A7J6WW54-F1
#
_entry.id   AF-A0A7J6WW54-F1
#
_cell.length_a   1.000
_cell.length_b   1.000
_cell.length_c   1.000
_cell.angle_alpha   90.00
_cell.angle_beta   90.00
_cell.angle_gamma   90.00
#
_symmetry.space_group_name_H-M   'P 1'
#
loop_
_entity.id
_entity.type
_entity.pdbx_description
1 polymer ?
#
loop_
_entity_poly.entity_id
_entity_poly.type
_entity_poly.pdbx_seq_one_letter_code
_entity_poly.pdbx_strand_id
1 'polypeptide(L)'
;MEGGADMIDWNVEVDFKNTEKQEKHRYNYIRIQTYSLSGDVASMDNIKQSNLNALKEIGKELLNKKMSRMNLVAGKSEEIVVDKEVTNMAALDWFAQVLVAQRHRVQDAMKVASSSN
;
A
#
# COMPACT_ATOMS: atom_id res chain seq x y z
N MET A 1 4.09 11.23 -13.46
CA MET A 1 4.02 9.88 -14.05
C MET A 1 5.42 9.32 -14.04
N GLU A 2 5.60 8.20 -13.38
CA GLU A 2 6.85 7.45 -13.36
C GLU A 2 6.56 6.11 -14.06
N GLY A 3 6.91 6.02 -15.34
CA GLY A 3 6.43 4.92 -16.21
C GLY A 3 6.70 3.52 -15.67
N GLY A 4 7.80 3.31 -14.95
CA GLY A 4 8.07 2.02 -14.29
C GLY A 4 7.11 1.71 -13.15
N ALA A 5 6.90 2.67 -12.24
CA ALA A 5 6.01 2.48 -11.09
C ALA A 5 4.55 2.27 -11.51
N ASP A 6 4.09 3.03 -12.50
CA ASP A 6 2.72 2.97 -13.01
C ASP A 6 2.44 1.64 -13.74
N MET A 7 3.40 1.13 -14.52
CA MET A 7 3.28 -0.17 -15.20
C MET A 7 3.23 -1.35 -14.23
N ILE A 8 3.98 -1.29 -13.13
CA ILE A 8 3.94 -2.34 -12.11
C ILE A 8 2.61 -2.32 -11.36
N ASP A 9 2.10 -1.14 -10.98
CA ASP A 9 0.79 -1.00 -10.33
C ASP A 9 -0.33 -1.57 -11.23
N TRP A 10 -0.27 -1.28 -12.54
CA TRP A 10 -1.19 -1.85 -13.52
C TRP A 10 -1.17 -3.37 -13.56
N ASN A 11 0.01 -3.97 -13.72
CA ASN A 11 0.14 -5.42 -13.85
C ASN A 11 -0.35 -6.14 -12.59
N VAL A 12 0.00 -5.61 -11.41
CA VAL A 12 -0.45 -6.16 -10.14
C VAL A 12 -1.97 -6.06 -10.02
N GLU A 13 -2.57 -4.93 -10.39
CA GLU A 13 -4.03 -4.76 -10.34
C GLU A 13 -4.77 -5.71 -11.29
N VAL A 14 -4.22 -5.96 -12.49
CA VAL A 14 -4.75 -6.95 -13.44
C VAL A 14 -4.78 -8.34 -12.81
N ASP A 15 -3.67 -8.76 -12.19
CA ASP A 15 -3.58 -10.07 -11.56
C ASP A 15 -4.59 -10.22 -10.42
N PHE A 16 -4.70 -9.22 -9.53
CA PHE A 16 -5.65 -9.26 -8.42
C PHE A 16 -7.12 -9.24 -8.88
N LYS A 17 -7.45 -8.64 -10.03
CA LYS A 17 -8.79 -8.69 -10.63
C LYS A 17 -9.10 -10.01 -11.33
N ASN A 18 -8.10 -10.67 -11.91
CA ASN A 18 -8.28 -11.90 -12.68
C ASN A 18 -8.39 -13.18 -11.83
N THR A 19 -8.09 -13.12 -10.53
CA THR A 19 -8.29 -14.27 -9.64
C THR A 19 -9.77 -14.45 -9.29
N GLU A 20 -10.27 -15.70 -9.28
CA GLU A 20 -11.66 -16.07 -8.91
C GLU A 20 -12.10 -15.61 -7.50
N LYS A 21 -11.19 -15.05 -6.71
CA LYS A 21 -11.38 -14.63 -5.32
C LYS A 21 -11.47 -13.11 -5.20
N GLN A 22 -12.09 -12.45 -6.19
CA GLN A 22 -12.17 -11.00 -6.36
C GLN A 22 -12.62 -10.26 -5.09
N GLU A 23 -13.53 -10.83 -4.30
CA GLU A 23 -14.01 -10.20 -3.06
C GLU A 23 -13.09 -10.47 -1.86
N LYS A 24 -12.54 -11.68 -1.74
CA LYS A 24 -11.75 -12.11 -0.56
C LYS A 24 -10.32 -11.59 -0.57
N HIS A 25 -9.80 -11.19 -1.73
CA HIS A 25 -8.40 -10.81 -1.89
C HIS A 25 -8.20 -9.38 -2.39
N ARG A 26 -9.28 -8.60 -2.52
CA ARG A 26 -9.22 -7.20 -2.96
C ARG A 26 -8.30 -6.34 -2.07
N TYR A 27 -8.22 -6.66 -0.77
CA TYR A 27 -7.43 -5.93 0.22
C TYR A 27 -6.02 -6.51 0.44
N ASN A 28 -5.63 -7.54 -0.33
CA ASN A 28 -4.29 -8.14 -0.19
C ASN A 28 -3.20 -7.29 -0.87
N TYR A 29 -3.58 -6.28 -1.65
CA TYR A 29 -2.69 -5.33 -2.29
C TYR A 29 -3.00 -3.92 -1.81
N ILE A 30 -2.03 -3.29 -1.16
CA ILE A 30 -2.09 -1.91 -0.69
C ILE A 30 -1.00 -1.12 -1.43
N ARG A 31 -1.41 -0.09 -2.18
CA ARG A 31 -0.52 0.83 -2.88
C ARG A 31 -0.67 2.24 -2.31
N ILE A 32 0.33 2.68 -1.55
CA ILE A 32 0.40 4.04 -1.00
C ILE A 32 1.45 4.79 -1.81
N GLN A 33 1.01 5.75 -2.61
CA GLN A 33 1.86 6.51 -3.53
C GLN A 33 1.39 7.96 -3.60
N THR A 34 2.30 8.89 -3.87
CA THR A 34 1.95 10.26 -4.20
C THR A 34 2.56 10.70 -5.54
N TYR A 35 1.80 11.49 -6.29
CA TYR A 35 2.24 12.15 -7.53
C TYR A 35 2.41 13.67 -7.33
N SER A 36 2.27 14.16 -6.10
CA SER A 36 2.30 15.59 -5.78
C SER A 36 3.71 16.15 -5.52
N LEU A 37 4.75 15.31 -5.62
CA LEU A 37 6.14 15.77 -5.42
C LEU A 37 6.53 16.70 -6.57
N SER A 38 7.09 17.86 -6.24
CA SER A 38 7.54 18.85 -7.21
C SER A 38 8.67 19.71 -6.63
N GLY A 39 9.42 20.38 -7.50
CA GLY A 39 10.54 21.24 -7.10
C GLY A 39 11.59 20.49 -6.28
N ASP A 40 12.10 21.15 -5.24
CA ASP A 40 13.13 20.62 -4.32
C ASP A 40 12.74 19.29 -3.68
N VAL A 41 11.44 19.05 -3.48
CA VAL A 41 10.89 17.85 -2.83
C VAL A 41 10.87 16.64 -3.76
N ALA A 42 10.91 16.86 -5.08
CA ALA A 42 11.06 15.79 -6.06
C ALA A 42 12.52 15.36 -6.29
N SER A 43 13.51 16.12 -5.80
CA SER A 43 14.92 15.76 -5.90
C SER A 43 15.26 14.64 -4.90
N MET A 44 15.89 13.58 -5.41
CA MET A 44 16.26 12.40 -4.63
C MET A 44 17.49 12.61 -3.74
N ASP A 45 18.34 13.58 -4.07
CA ASP A 45 19.62 13.86 -3.44
C ASP A 45 19.61 15.10 -2.53
N ASN A 46 18.46 15.76 -2.39
CA ASN A 46 18.32 16.95 -1.57
C ASN A 46 18.12 16.63 -0.07
N ILE A 47 19.25 16.59 0.65
CA ILE A 47 19.30 16.33 2.09
C ILE A 47 19.08 17.58 2.98
N LYS A 48 18.68 18.73 2.41
CA LYS A 48 18.40 19.93 3.22
C LYS A 48 17.32 19.60 4.26
N GLN A 49 17.53 20.02 5.51
CA GLN A 49 16.59 19.72 6.60
C GLN A 49 15.16 20.20 6.32
N SER A 50 15.01 21.34 5.64
CA SER A 50 13.70 21.84 5.19
C SER A 50 13.01 20.88 4.22
N ASN A 51 13.77 20.27 3.29
CA ASN A 51 13.26 19.28 2.35
C ASN A 51 12.83 18.00 3.05
N LEU A 52 13.66 17.49 3.98
CA LEU A 52 13.34 16.31 4.78
C LEU A 52 12.08 16.51 5.64
N ASN A 53 11.92 17.71 6.22
CA ASN A 53 10.72 18.06 6.97
C ASN A 53 9.48 18.13 6.06
N ALA A 54 9.61 18.70 4.86
CA ALA A 54 8.51 18.72 3.88
C ALA A 54 8.09 17.30 3.46
N LEU A 55 9.05 16.42 3.15
CA LEU A 55 8.78 15.00 2.85
C LEU A 55 8.08 14.28 4.01
N LYS A 56 8.47 14.57 5.24
CA LYS A 56 7.82 14.02 6.44
C LYS A 56 6.36 14.46 6.55
N GLU A 57 6.06 15.75 6.33
CA GLU A 57 4.68 16.23 6.36
C GLU A 57 3.84 15.65 5.22
N ILE A 58 4.38 15.55 4.00
CA ILE A 58 3.71 14.87 2.88
C ILE A 58 3.40 13.41 3.23
N GLY A 59 4.33 12.70 3.88
CA GLY A 59 4.10 11.34 4.35
C GLY A 59 2.94 11.25 5.35
N LYS A 60 2.85 12.18 6.31
CA LYS A 60 1.72 12.24 7.27
C LYS A 60 0.39 12.57 6.58
N GLU A 61 0.40 13.51 5.64
CA GLU A 61 -0.79 13.82 4.85
C GLU A 61 -1.26 12.60 4.05
N LEU A 62 -0.32 11.84 3.48
CA LEU A 62 -0.61 10.64 2.72
C LEU A 62 -1.30 9.56 3.57
N LEU A 63 -0.96 9.43 4.86
CA LEU A 63 -1.66 8.54 5.79
C LEU A 63 -3.14 8.90 5.97
N ASN A 64 -3.46 10.19 5.94
CA ASN A 64 -4.83 10.69 6.11
C ASN A 64 -5.65 10.65 4.81
N LYS A 65 -5.00 10.52 3.64
CA LYS A 65 -5.71 10.35 2.37
C LYS A 65 -6.42 9.01 2.32
N LYS A 66 -7.48 8.96 1.51
CA LYS A 66 -8.18 7.72 1.19
C LYS A 66 -7.24 6.77 0.45
N MET A 67 -7.49 5.48 0.60
CA MET A 67 -6.85 4.49 -0.27
C MET A 67 -7.18 4.76 -1.73
N SER A 68 -6.18 4.58 -2.58
CA SER A 68 -6.32 4.63 -4.03
C SER A 68 -6.04 3.26 -4.63
N ARG A 69 -6.59 3.03 -5.82
CA ARG A 69 -6.36 1.81 -6.60
C ARG A 69 -6.24 2.16 -8.07
N MET A 70 -5.46 1.37 -8.80
CA MET A 70 -5.33 1.52 -10.24
C MET A 70 -6.68 1.26 -10.92
N ASN A 71 -7.17 2.27 -11.64
CA ASN A 71 -8.34 2.11 -12.49
C ASN A 71 -7.88 1.58 -13.86
N LEU A 72 -8.10 0.29 -14.10
CA LEU A 72 -7.75 -0.40 -15.34
C LEU A 72 -8.44 0.12 -16.61
N VAL A 73 -9.44 1.01 -16.49
CA VAL A 73 -10.06 1.67 -17.65
C VAL A 73 -9.46 3.06 -17.82
N ALA A 74 -9.32 3.82 -16.73
CA ALA A 74 -8.83 5.19 -16.76
C ALA A 74 -7.30 5.32 -16.91
N GLY A 75 -6.53 4.24 -16.73
CA GLY A 75 -5.07 4.30 -16.89
C GLY A 75 -4.33 4.90 -15.69
N LYS A 76 -5.00 5.16 -14.57
CA LYS A 76 -4.44 5.92 -13.45
C LYS A 76 -4.99 5.47 -12.10
N SER A 77 -4.24 5.76 -11.04
CA SER A 77 -4.66 5.52 -9.66
C SER A 77 -5.73 6.52 -9.23
N GLU A 78 -6.83 6.03 -8.66
CA GLU A 78 -7.98 6.82 -8.23
C GLU A 78 -8.41 6.39 -6.82
N GLU A 79 -8.95 7.32 -6.03
CA GLU A 79 -9.46 7.03 -4.69
C GLU A 79 -10.61 6.01 -4.74
N ILE A 80 -10.60 5.05 -3.82
CA ILE A 80 -11.64 4.02 -3.72
C ILE A 80 -12.90 4.65 -3.12
N VAL A 81 -14.03 4.53 -3.83
CA VAL A 81 -15.33 5.12 -3.42
C VAL A 81 -16.23 4.12 -2.68
N VAL A 82 -15.92 2.81 -2.77
CA VAL A 82 -16.81 1.72 -2.33
C VAL A 82 -16.88 1.59 -0.80
N ASP A 83 -15.73 1.70 -0.12
CA ASP A 83 -15.67 1.82 1.34
C ASP A 83 -15.23 3.25 1.66
N LYS A 84 -16.22 4.13 1.90
CA LYS A 84 -16.06 5.59 1.91
C LYS A 84 -15.04 6.13 2.93
N GLU A 85 -14.50 5.30 3.82
CA GLU A 85 -13.73 5.70 5.00
C GLU A 85 -12.37 5.00 5.18
N VAL A 86 -11.94 4.12 4.26
CA VAL A 86 -10.62 3.46 4.46
C VAL A 86 -9.50 4.41 4.04
N THR A 87 -8.92 5.10 5.03
CA THR A 87 -7.68 5.87 4.88
C THR A 87 -6.48 4.94 4.74
N ASN A 88 -5.37 5.47 4.21
CA ASN A 88 -4.11 4.73 4.15
C ASN A 88 -3.63 4.31 5.55
N MET A 89 -3.86 5.13 6.57
CA MET A 89 -3.58 4.80 7.97
C MET A 89 -4.38 3.57 8.44
N ALA A 90 -5.70 3.58 8.25
CA ALA A 90 -6.56 2.46 8.65
C ALA A 90 -6.19 1.16 7.91
N ALA A 91 -5.81 1.26 6.64
CA ALA A 91 -5.34 0.13 5.85
C ALA A 91 -4.05 -0.48 6.41
N LEU A 92 -3.09 0.37 6.82
CA LEU A 92 -1.85 -0.07 7.45
C LEU A 92 -2.09 -0.70 8.83
N ASP A 93 -2.99 -0.13 9.65
CA ASP A 93 -3.35 -0.70 10.94
C ASP A 93 -3.97 -2.10 10.80
N TRP A 94 -4.89 -2.26 9.85
CA TRP A 94 -5.45 -3.56 9.51
C TRP A 94 -4.36 -4.53 9.02
N PHE A 95 -3.48 -4.09 8.12
CA PHE A 95 -2.42 -4.93 7.58
C PHE A 95 -1.44 -5.38 8.67
N ALA A 96 -1.13 -4.51 9.64
CA ALA A 96 -0.30 -4.84 10.79
C ALA A 96 -0.94 -5.96 11.64
N GLN A 97 -2.25 -5.93 11.87
CA GLN A 97 -2.97 -6.99 12.57
C GLN A 97 -2.88 -8.33 11.82
N VAL A 98 -3.04 -8.31 10.49
CA VAL A 98 -2.87 -9.50 9.64
C VAL A 98 -1.46 -10.08 9.79
N LEU A 99 -0.43 -9.26 9.72
CA LEU A 99 0.97 -9.70 9.87
C LEU A 99 1.26 -10.33 11.24
N VAL A 100 0.74 -9.73 12.32
CA VAL A 100 0.88 -10.28 13.67
C VAL A 100 0.18 -11.64 13.79
N ALA A 101 -1.04 -11.75 13.28
CA ALA A 101 -1.77 -13.02 13.26
C ALA A 101 -1.01 -14.10 12.47
N GLN A 102 -0.44 -13.76 11.31
CA GLN A 102 0.37 -14.71 10.54
C GLN A 102 1.62 -15.14 11.29
N ARG A 103 2.33 -14.21 11.95
CA ARG A 103 3.51 -14.53 12.78
C ARG A 103 3.16 -15.55 13.85
N HIS A 104 2.06 -15.36 14.59
CA HIS A 104 1.64 -16.31 15.62
C HIS A 104 1.35 -17.69 15.05
N ARG A 105 0.63 -17.77 13.92
CA ARG A 105 0.34 -19.04 13.25
C ARG A 105 1.60 -19.80 12.86
N VAL A 106 2.61 -19.11 12.33
CA VAL A 106 3.90 -19.72 11.99
C VAL A 106 4.61 -20.24 13.24
N GLN A 107 4.64 -19.45 14.32
CA GLN A 107 5.27 -19.85 15.58
C GLN A 107 4.58 -21.07 16.22
N ASP A 108 3.25 -21.11 16.20
CA ASP A 108 2.48 -22.22 16.75
C ASP A 108 2.70 -23.50 15.94
N ALA A 109 2.71 -23.40 14.60
CA ALA A 109 3.04 -24.52 13.72
C ALA A 109 4.45 -25.08 13.98
N MET A 110 5.44 -24.20 14.22
CA MET A 110 6.80 -24.61 14.55
C MET A 110 6.89 -25.34 15.90
N LYS A 111 6.15 -24.90 16.92
CA LYS A 111 6.10 -25.58 18.24
C LYS A 111 5.46 -26.96 18.15
N VAL A 112 4.41 -27.10 17.35
CA VAL A 112 3.77 -28.41 17.11
C VAL A 112 4.76 -29.35 16.43
N ALA A 113 5.47 -28.87 15.40
CA ALA A 113 6.48 -29.67 14.70
C ALA A 113 7.64 -30.11 15.60
N SER A 114 8.10 -29.26 16.54
CA SER A 114 9.19 -29.60 17.45
C SER A 114 8.79 -30.51 18.62
N SER A 115 7.50 -30.59 18.94
CA SER A 115 6.96 -31.46 20.02
C SER A 115 6.56 -32.85 19.52
N SER A 116 6.65 -33.08 18.21
CA SER A 116 6.25 -34.32 17.53
C SER A 116 7.46 -35.22 17.17
N ASN A 117 8.67 -34.80 17.56
CA ASN A 117 9.93 -35.56 17.47
C ASN A 117 10.44 -35.87 18.87
#